data_AF-A0A9D4QBW3-F1
#
_entry.id   AF-A0A9D4QBW3-F1
#
_cell.length_a   1.000
_cell.length_b   1.000
_cell.length_c   1.000
_cell.angle_alpha   90.00
_cell.angle_beta   90.00
_cell.angle_gamma   90.00
#
_symmetry.space_group_name_H-M   'P 1'
#
loop_
_entity.id
_entity.type
_entity.pdbx_description
1 polymer ?
#
loop_
_entity_poly.entity_id
_entity_poly.type
_entity_poly.pdbx_seq_one_letter_code
_entity_poly.pdbx_strand_id
1 'polypeptide(L)' 'MEVLDGDVAQLSSDGRRADRDIVQFVPFRKFLEGGGSWQRNQAQLAKEVLAEVPRQVTDYMTKHNIKPGPIAIPQGQS' A
#
# COMPACT_ATOMS: atom_id res chain seq x y z
N MET A 1 1.93 7.06 15.42
CA MET A 1 1.86 7.14 13.95
C MET A 1 0.72 6.29 13.40
N GLU A 2 0.29 5.25 14.11
CA GLU A 2 -0.88 4.41 13.78
C GLU A 2 -2.20 5.17 13.58
N VAL A 3 -2.31 6.41 14.07
CA VAL A 3 -3.49 7.27 13.81
C VAL A 3 -3.64 7.67 12.34
N LEU A 4 -2.57 7.57 11.54
CA LEU A 4 -2.61 7.86 10.11
C LEU A 4 -2.82 6.61 9.25
N ASP A 5 -2.76 5.42 9.87
CA ASP A 5 -3.11 4.15 9.22
C ASP A 5 -4.64 4.12 9.04
N GLY A 6 -5.11 4.04 7.81
CA GLY A 6 -6.55 4.15 7.51
C GLY A 6 -7.37 2.92 7.89
N ASP A 7 -6.72 1.86 8.37
CA ASP A 7 -7.26 0.61 8.89
C ASP A 7 -7.76 0.73 10.35
N VAL A 8 -7.37 1.77 11.10
CA VAL A 8 -7.93 2.07 12.43
C VAL A 8 -9.15 2.98 12.33
N ALA A 9 -9.02 4.09 11.61
CA ALA A 9 -10.10 5.06 11.44
C ALA A 9 -9.85 5.93 10.20
N GLN A 10 -10.93 6.24 9.48
CA GLN A 10 -10.85 7.15 8.34
C GLN A 10 -10.57 8.58 8.85
N LEU A 11 -9.45 9.15 8.40
CA LEU A 11 -9.06 10.51 8.74
C LEU A 11 -10.15 11.50 8.37
N SER A 12 -10.38 12.47 9.24
CA SER A 12 -11.32 13.57 8.99
C SER A 12 -10.79 14.90 9.52
N SER A 13 -11.12 15.98 8.81
CA SER A 13 -10.82 17.36 9.19
C SER A 13 -11.91 18.26 8.64
N ASP A 14 -12.40 19.21 9.45
CA ASP A 14 -13.40 20.20 9.04
C ASP A 14 -14.66 19.60 8.39
N GLY A 15 -15.15 18.49 8.94
CA GLY A 15 -16.32 17.77 8.45
C GLY A 15 -16.10 17.00 7.14
N ARG A 16 -14.87 16.98 6.59
CA ARG A 16 -14.50 16.18 5.42
C ARG A 16 -13.78 14.92 5.86
N ARG A 17 -14.13 13.80 5.23
CA ARG A 17 -13.46 12.50 5.43
C ARG A 17 -12.52 12.23 4.26
N ALA A 18 -11.39 11.59 4.54
CA ALA A 18 -10.45 11.15 3.53
C ALA A 18 -11.15 10.19 2.56
N ASP A 19 -11.11 10.46 1.27
CA ASP A 19 -11.85 9.68 0.27
C ASP A 19 -11.33 8.24 0.13
N ARG A 20 -10.03 8.05 0.39
CA ARG A 20 -9.35 6.75 0.38
C ARG A 20 -8.24 6.73 1.42
N ASP A 21 -7.94 5.52 1.84
CA ASP A 21 -6.75 5.22 2.60
C ASP A 21 -5.56 5.00 1.65
N ILE A 22 -4.49 5.76 1.86
CA ILE A 22 -3.27 5.77 1.04
C ILE A 22 -2.00 5.87 1.88
N VAL A 23 -2.11 5.78 3.20
CA VAL A 23 -0.98 5.97 4.13
C VAL A 23 -0.83 4.69 4.94
N GLN A 24 0.39 4.14 4.99
CA GLN A 24 0.72 2.96 5.77
C GLN A 24 1.86 3.30 6.72
N PHE A 25 1.77 2.88 7.99
CA PHE A 25 2.90 2.97 8.93
C PHE A 25 3.43 1.60 9.37
N VAL A 26 4.69 1.31 9.01
CA VAL A 26 5.38 0.07 9.42
C VAL A 26 6.59 0.41 10.30
N PRO A 27 6.60 0.03 11.59
CA PRO A 27 7.70 0.34 12.50
C PRO A 27 8.94 -0.50 12.19
N PHE A 28 9.89 0.09 11.46
CA PHE A 28 11.12 -0.56 10.96
C PHE A 28 11.95 -1.31 12.02
N ARG A 29 12.01 -0.81 13.26
CA ARG A 29 12.81 -1.42 14.33
C ARG A 29 12.40 -2.86 14.66
N LYS A 30 11.12 -3.21 14.50
CA LYS A 30 10.61 -4.57 14.74
C LYS A 30 11.34 -5.62 13.90
N PHE A 31 11.85 -5.25 12.73
CA PHE A 31 12.56 -6.17 11.81
C PHE A 31 14.06 -6.24 12.06
N LEU A 32 14.60 -5.43 12.97
CA LEU A 32 16.01 -5.46 13.34
C LEU A 32 16.27 -6.29 14.61
N GLU A 33 15.26 -6.44 15.47
CA GLU A 33 15.40 -6.96 16.83
C GLU A 33 15.39 -8.50 16.93
N GLY A 34 15.18 -9.22 15.83
CA GLY A 34 14.86 -10.66 15.84
C GLY A 34 16.01 -11.67 15.65
N GLY A 35 17.27 -11.24 15.50
CA GLY A 35 18.42 -12.15 15.33
C GLY A 35 18.38 -13.06 14.08
N GLY A 36 17.45 -12.81 13.15
CA GLY A 36 17.30 -13.55 11.88
C GLY A 36 18.25 -13.06 10.78
N SER A 37 18.32 -13.81 9.68
CA SER A 37 19.11 -13.37 8.53
C SER A 37 18.53 -12.08 7.94
N TRP A 38 19.42 -11.19 7.50
CA TRP A 38 19.06 -9.91 6.90
C TRP A 38 18.04 -10.03 5.77
N GLN A 39 18.17 -11.06 4.94
CA GLN A 39 17.24 -11.34 3.83
C GLN A 39 15.82 -11.66 4.31
N ARG A 40 15.67 -12.42 5.41
CA ARG A 40 14.34 -12.71 5.97
C ARG A 40 13.71 -11.45 6.55
N ASN A 41 14.50 -10.62 7.23
CA ASN A 41 14.02 -9.37 7.81
C ASN A 41 13.56 -8.40 6.72
N GLN A 42 14.31 -8.29 5.61
CA GLN A 42 13.89 -7.52 4.44
C GLN A 42 12.60 -8.05 3.83
N ALA A 43 12.45 -9.36 3.67
CA ALA A 43 11.25 -9.96 3.11
C ALA A 43 10.01 -9.71 4.00
N GLN A 44 10.16 -9.79 5.33
CA GLN A 44 9.08 -9.50 6.26
C GLN A 44 8.69 -8.02 6.25
N LEU A 45 9.67 -7.11 6.24
CA LEU A 45 9.42 -5.69 6.11
C LEU A 45 8.67 -5.37 4.81
N ALA A 46 9.15 -5.91 3.68
CA ALA A 46 8.51 -5.70 2.38
C ALA A 46 7.07 -6.23 2.37
N LYS A 47 6.83 -7.39 3.00
CA LYS A 47 5.49 -7.95 3.15
C LYS A 47 4.56 -7.02 3.91
N GLU A 48 4.99 -6.48 5.06
CA GLU A 48 4.15 -5.58 5.86
C GLU A 48 3.93 -4.22 5.17
N VAL A 49 4.97 -3.65 4.56
CA VAL A 49 4.87 -2.36 3.84
C VAL A 49 3.95 -2.43 2.62
N LEU A 50 3.91 -3.58 1.94
CA LEU A 50 3.16 -3.74 0.69
C LEU A 50 1.80 -4.43 0.87
N ALA A 51 1.42 -4.78 2.09
CA ALA A 51 0.25 -5.62 2.37
C ALA A 51 -1.05 -5.05 1.75
N GLU A 52 -1.18 -3.73 1.74
CA GLU A 52 -2.42 -3.07 1.34
C GLU A 52 -2.45 -2.54 -0.09
N VAL A 53 -1.28 -2.39 -0.70
CA VAL A 53 -1.15 -1.84 -2.06
C VAL A 53 -2.05 -2.58 -3.06
N PRO A 54 -2.15 -3.93 -3.08
CA PRO A 54 -3.04 -4.61 -4.01
C PRO A 54 -4.51 -4.18 -3.88
N ARG A 55 -5.02 -4.12 -2.64
CA ARG A 55 -6.40 -3.72 -2.35
C ARG A 55 -6.62 -2.25 -2.72
N GLN A 56 -5.73 -1.35 -2.31
CA GLN A 56 -5.83 0.09 -2.60
C GLN A 56 -5.85 0.38 -4.12
N VAL A 57 -5.08 -0.39 -4.90
CA VAL A 57 -5.09 -0.30 -6.37
C VAL A 57 -6.41 -0.81 -6.94
N THR A 58 -6.88 -1.99 -6.53
CA THR A 58 -8.14 -2.55 -7.06
C THR A 58 -9.37 -1.71 -6.66
N ASP A 59 -9.38 -1.15 -5.45
CA ASP A 59 -10.44 -0.27 -4.98
C ASP A 59 -10.49 1.02 -5.82
N TYR A 60 -9.33 1.58 -6.16
CA TYR A 60 -9.23 2.73 -7.07
C TYR A 60 -9.83 2.44 -8.44
N MET A 61 -9.40 1.34 -9.05
CA MET A 61 -9.79 0.97 -10.39
C MET A 61 -11.29 0.71 -10.46
N THR A 62 -11.82 -0.03 -9.49
CA THR A 62 -13.26 -0.27 -9.33
C THR A 62 -14.05 1.04 -9.23
N LYS A 63 -13.63 1.93 -8.32
CA LYS A 63 -14.30 3.23 -8.10
C LYS A 63 -14.35 4.10 -9.35
N HIS A 64 -13.34 4.03 -10.22
CA HIS A 64 -13.24 4.83 -11.44
C HIS A 64 -13.65 4.07 -12.71
N ASN A 65 -14.22 2.87 -12.58
CA ASN A 65 -14.59 2.01 -13.71
C ASN A 65 -13.42 1.73 -14.69
N ILE A 66 -12.19 1.70 -14.17
CA ILE A 66 -10.99 1.37 -14.94
C ILE A 66 -10.92 -0.16 -15.06
N LYS A 67 -11.15 -0.68 -16.26
CA LYS A 67 -11.06 -2.11 -16.53
C LYS A 67 -9.59 -2.54 -16.66
N PRO A 68 -9.22 -3.76 -16.22
CA PRO A 68 -7.93 -4.35 -16.56
C PRO A 68 -7.78 -4.38 -18.09
N GLY A 69 -6.78 -3.67 -18.60
CA GLY A 69 -6.48 -3.65 -20.02
C GLY A 69 -5.36 -4.62 -20.35
N PRO A 70 -5.30 -5.14 -21.59
CA PRO A 70 -4.07 -5.75 -22.08
C PRO A 70 -2.93 -4.73 -21.94
N ILE A 71 -1.74 -5.20 -21.56
CA ILE A 71 -0.54 -4.38 -21.63
C ILE A 71 -0.47 -3.87 -23.07
N ALA A 72 -0.67 -2.57 -23.27
CA ALA A 72 -0.37 -1.96 -24.55
C ALA A 72 1.15 -2.04 -24.70
N ILE A 73 1.64 -3.15 -25.25
CA ILE A 73 3.02 -3.24 -25.72
C ILE A 73 3.13 -2.09 -26.73
N PRO A 74 3.94 -1.06 -26.50
CA PRO A 74 4.12 0.00 -27.47
C PRO A 74 4.57 -0.65 -28.77
N GLN A 75 3.72 -0.63 -29.80
CA GLN A 75 4.07 -1.17 -31.10
C GLN A 75 5.10 -0.25 -31.75
N GLY A 76 6.38 -0.61 -31.58
CA GLY A 76 7.50 -0.26 -32.44
C GLY A 76 8.08 1.14 -32.28
N GLN A 77 9.40 1.18 -32.08
CA GLN A 77 10.24 1.79 -33.11
C GLN A 77 11.35 0.79 -33.43
N SER A 78 11.22 0.21 -34.63
CA SER A 78 12.23 -0.58 -35.33
C SER A 78 13.40 0.31 -35.76
#